data_AF-A0A1I6ARL5-F1
#
_entry.id   AF-A0A1I6ARL5-F1
#
_cell.length_a   1.000
_cell.length_b   1.000
_cell.length_c   1.000
_cell.angle_alpha   90.00
_cell.angle_beta   90.00
_cell.angle_gamma   90.00
#
_symmetry.space_group_name_H-M   'P 1'
#
loop_
_entity.id
_entity.type
_entity.pdbx_description
1 polymer ?
#
loop_
_entity_poly.entity_id
_entity_poly.type
_entity_poly.pdbx_seq_one_letter_code
_entity_poly.pdbx_strand_id
1 'polypeptide(L)'
;MFDFASSPLIPLASFMHTHSMPLQNASLLLGGAPRLRETQRLIEELSDAPRMTRRLRRSIDRLYELLTLEHVHEPERSEAAFFALIDPEWPMIEEICLLSDGLLEALTTHDAENAQAMGKTAIQ
;
A
#
# COMPACT_ATOMS: atom_id res chain seq x y z
N MET A 1 -8.96 -16.72 27.18
CA MET A 1 -7.76 -16.56 26.35
C MET A 1 -8.21 -16.79 24.93
N PHE A 2 -8.53 -15.72 24.20
CA PHE A 2 -9.05 -15.83 22.84
C PHE A 2 -7.88 -16.04 21.90
N ASP A 3 -7.80 -17.24 21.30
CA ASP A 3 -7.05 -17.46 20.06
C ASP A 3 -7.82 -16.75 18.95
N PHE A 4 -7.66 -15.43 18.88
CA PHE A 4 -7.92 -14.73 17.63
C PHE A 4 -6.81 -15.20 16.71
N ALA A 5 -7.09 -16.14 15.81
CA ALA A 5 -6.31 -16.21 14.58
C ALA A 5 -6.36 -14.79 14.00
N SER A 6 -5.29 -14.02 14.22
CA SER A 6 -5.17 -12.66 13.73
C SER A 6 -5.52 -12.71 12.26
N SER A 7 -6.52 -11.93 11.85
CA SER A 7 -6.83 -11.84 10.42
C SER A 7 -5.52 -11.50 9.71
N PRO A 8 -5.14 -12.22 8.64
CA PRO A 8 -3.87 -11.97 7.95
C PRO A 8 -3.79 -10.53 7.41
N LEU A 9 -4.91 -9.81 7.39
CA LEU A 9 -5.01 -8.40 7.03
C LEU A 9 -4.49 -7.44 8.11
N ILE A 10 -4.37 -7.87 9.37
CA ILE A 10 -4.03 -6.99 10.51
C ILE A 10 -2.67 -6.30 10.33
N PRO A 11 -1.57 -6.99 9.95
CA PRO A 11 -0.27 -6.32 9.76
C PRO A 11 -0.36 -5.21 8.70
N LEU A 12 -1.04 -5.48 7.59
CA LEU A 12 -1.21 -4.54 6.49
C LEU A 12 -2.12 -3.36 6.86
N ALA A 13 -3.25 -3.62 7.53
CA ALA A 13 -4.13 -2.56 8.02
C ALA A 13 -3.43 -1.68 9.07
N SER A 14 -2.65 -2.28 9.96
CA SER A 14 -1.84 -1.58 10.97
C SER A 14 -0.79 -0.67 10.33
N PHE A 15 -0.06 -1.18 9.33
CA PHE A 15 0.91 -0.39 8.57
C PHE A 15 0.23 0.82 7.89
N MET A 16 -0.85 0.58 7.15
CA MET A 16 -1.58 1.63 6.42
C MET A 16 -2.16 2.71 7.34
N HIS A 17 -2.63 2.32 8.52
CA HIS A 17 -3.14 3.27 9.52
C HIS A 17 -2.01 4.10 10.14
N THR A 18 -0.93 3.42 10.56
CA THR A 18 0.24 4.04 11.20
C THR A 18 0.91 5.06 10.27
N HIS A 19 0.98 4.74 8.98
CA HIS A 19 1.61 5.59 7.96
C HIS A 19 0.60 6.39 7.12
N SER A 20 -0.63 6.56 7.60
CA SER A 20 -1.71 7.18 6.82
C SER A 20 -1.39 8.57 6.28
N MET A 21 -0.77 9.44 7.08
CA MET A 21 -0.41 10.80 6.66
C MET A 21 0.78 10.81 5.68
N PRO A 22 1.92 10.14 5.96
CA PRO A 22 3.00 10.00 4.98
C PRO A 22 2.55 9.41 3.64
N LEU A 23 1.71 8.36 3.64
CA LEU A 23 1.17 7.76 2.42
C LEU A 23 0.34 8.74 1.59
N GLN A 24 -0.47 9.57 2.25
CA GLN A 24 -1.25 10.62 1.59
C GLN A 24 -0.35 11.70 0.99
N ASN A 25 0.65 12.17 1.74
CA ASN A 25 1.61 13.17 1.26
C ASN A 25 2.39 12.65 0.05
N ALA A 26 2.89 11.42 0.12
CA ALA A 26 3.54 10.75 -1.00
C ALA A 26 2.60 10.65 -2.21
N SER A 27 1.36 10.20 -2.02
CA SER A 27 0.39 10.08 -3.11
C SER A 27 0.08 11.41 -3.79
N LEU A 28 -0.03 12.48 -3.00
CA LEU A 28 -0.24 13.84 -3.51
C LEU A 28 0.98 14.33 -4.30
N LEU A 29 2.20 14.08 -3.80
CA LEU A 29 3.43 14.47 -4.50
C LEU A 29 3.57 13.73 -5.84
N LEU A 30 3.37 12.42 -5.83
CA LEU A 30 3.72 11.54 -6.95
C LEU A 30 2.63 11.49 -8.04
N GLY A 31 1.38 11.79 -7.72
CA GLY A 31 0.29 11.72 -8.70
C GLY A 31 -0.88 12.67 -8.44
N GLY A 32 -0.68 13.67 -7.58
CA GLY A 32 -1.64 14.75 -7.37
C GLY A 32 -2.93 14.33 -6.64
N ALA A 33 -3.92 15.23 -6.72
CA ALA A 33 -5.21 15.07 -6.03
C ALA A 33 -5.97 13.77 -6.37
N PRO A 34 -5.97 13.25 -7.62
CA PRO A 34 -6.61 11.96 -7.91
C PRO A 34 -6.00 10.81 -7.11
N ARG A 35 -4.67 10.70 -7.08
CA ARG A 35 -3.97 9.64 -6.33
C ARG A 35 -4.15 9.80 -4.82
N LEU A 36 -4.11 11.02 -4.29
CA LEU A 36 -4.43 11.27 -2.89
C LEU A 36 -5.82 10.72 -2.49
N ARG A 37 -6.86 10.98 -3.29
CA ARG A 37 -8.21 10.50 -3.00
C ARG A 37 -8.33 8.98 -3.06
N GLU A 38 -7.63 8.35 -4.01
CA GLU A 38 -7.56 6.88 -4.10
C GLU A 38 -6.92 6.29 -2.84
N THR A 39 -5.83 6.88 -2.35
CA THR A 39 -5.14 6.44 -1.13
C THR A 39 -5.98 6.63 0.12
N GLN A 40 -6.66 7.77 0.27
CA GLN A 40 -7.59 8.02 1.38
C GLN A 40 -8.69 6.96 1.44
N ARG A 41 -9.34 6.73 0.29
CA ARG A 41 -10.36 5.71 0.15
C ARG A 41 -9.83 4.31 0.46
N LEU A 42 -8.60 4.00 0.05
CA LEU A 42 -7.98 2.71 0.35
C LEU A 42 -7.75 2.51 1.85
N ILE A 43 -7.24 3.53 2.55
CA ILE A 43 -7.02 3.48 4.01
C ILE A 43 -8.35 3.22 4.75
N GLU A 44 -9.41 3.93 4.35
CA GLU A 44 -10.76 3.73 4.90
C GLU A 44 -11.28 2.31 4.60
N GLU A 45 -11.27 1.89 3.32
CA GLU A 45 -11.78 0.58 2.91
C GLU A 45 -11.03 -0.58 3.57
N LEU A 46 -9.73 -0.42 3.84
CA LEU A 46 -8.92 -1.44 4.50
C LEU A 46 -9.24 -1.56 6.00
N SER A 47 -9.59 -0.45 6.65
CA SER A 47 -9.94 -0.41 8.07
C SER A 47 -11.24 -1.17 8.37
N ASP A 48 -12.19 -1.14 7.42
CA ASP A 48 -13.49 -1.80 7.55
C ASP A 48 -13.52 -3.22 6.94
N ALA A 49 -12.47 -3.63 6.24
CA ALA A 49 -12.46 -4.88 5.49
C ALA A 49 -12.25 -6.10 6.42
N PRO A 50 -13.18 -7.09 6.44
CA PRO A 50 -12.97 -8.31 7.21
C PRO A 50 -11.95 -9.26 6.56
N ARG A 51 -11.66 -9.09 5.27
CA ARG A 51 -10.73 -9.93 4.49
C ARG A 51 -10.20 -9.19 3.27
N MET A 52 -9.05 -9.65 2.76
CA MET A 52 -8.50 -9.16 1.49
C MET A 52 -9.43 -9.53 0.32
N THR A 53 -9.89 -8.53 -0.42
CA THR A 53 -10.65 -8.72 -1.66
C THR A 53 -9.76 -8.47 -2.87
N ARG A 54 -10.13 -9.03 -4.04
CA ARG A 54 -9.41 -8.77 -5.30
C ARG A 54 -9.38 -7.28 -5.68
N ARG A 55 -10.38 -6.51 -5.25
CA ARG A 55 -10.43 -5.06 -5.46
C ARG A 55 -9.45 -4.34 -4.54
N LEU A 56 -9.44 -4.69 -3.25
CA LEU A 56 -8.49 -4.13 -2.28
C LEU A 56 -7.06 -4.42 -2.69
N ARG A 57 -6.73 -5.68 -3.02
CA ARG A 57 -5.39 -6.06 -3.48
C ARG A 57 -4.93 -5.18 -4.66
N ARG A 58 -5.76 -5.04 -5.69
CA ARG A 58 -5.45 -4.14 -6.82
C ARG A 58 -5.24 -2.68 -6.41
N SER A 59 -6.00 -2.16 -5.46
CA SER A 59 -5.81 -0.79 -4.98
C SER A 59 -4.47 -0.64 -4.25
N ILE A 60 -4.06 -1.66 -3.49
CA ILE A 60 -2.77 -1.69 -2.80
C ILE A 60 -1.62 -1.83 -3.80
N ASP A 61 -1.76 -2.72 -4.78
CA ASP A 61 -0.77 -2.87 -5.86
C ASP A 61 -0.56 -1.54 -6.60
N ARG A 62 -1.64 -0.81 -6.92
CA ARG A 62 -1.56 0.54 -7.52
C ARG A 62 -0.88 1.58 -6.65
N LEU A 63 -1.09 1.53 -5.33
CA LEU A 63 -0.38 2.40 -4.41
C LEU A 63 1.11 2.06 -4.39
N TYR A 64 1.45 0.77 -4.40
CA TYR A 64 2.84 0.31 -4.46
C TYR A 64 3.52 0.72 -5.78
N GLU A 65 2.86 0.52 -6.92
CA GLU A 65 3.28 1.00 -8.26
C GLU A 65 3.55 2.51 -8.25
N LEU A 66 2.71 3.29 -7.56
CA LEU A 66 2.88 4.74 -7.43
C LEU A 66 4.11 5.09 -6.59
N LEU A 67 4.27 4.49 -5.41
CA LEU A 67 5.39 4.76 -4.49
C LEU A 67 6.75 4.35 -5.09
N THR A 68 6.75 3.29 -5.91
CA THR A 68 7.95 2.79 -6.60
C THR A 68 8.19 3.44 -7.96
N LEU A 69 7.33 4.40 -8.34
CA LEU A 69 7.43 5.15 -9.60
C LEU A 69 7.40 4.26 -10.84
N GLU A 70 6.68 3.13 -10.79
CA GLU A 70 6.70 2.11 -11.84
C GLU A 70 6.37 2.68 -13.23
N HIS A 71 5.42 3.61 -13.30
CA HIS A 71 4.86 4.13 -14.54
C HIS A 71 5.40 5.50 -14.98
N VAL A 72 6.42 6.06 -14.33
CA VAL A 72 6.90 7.43 -14.66
C VAL A 72 7.59 7.53 -16.03
N HIS A 73 7.91 6.39 -16.64
CA HIS A 73 8.47 6.30 -17.99
C HIS A 73 7.40 6.47 -19.10
N GLU A 74 6.10 6.45 -18.76
CA GLU A 74 4.99 6.62 -19.69
C GLU A 74 4.59 8.11 -19.75
N PRO A 75 4.96 8.88 -20.79
CA PRO A 75 4.72 10.33 -20.83
C PRO A 75 3.23 10.72 -20.89
N GLU A 76 2.36 9.81 -21.32
CA GLU A 76 0.90 10.00 -21.36
C GLU A 76 0.25 9.92 -19.97
N ARG A 77 0.99 9.46 -18.96
CA ARG A 77 0.50 9.35 -17.59
C ARG A 77 0.83 10.58 -16.77
N SER A 78 -0.11 10.97 -15.92
CA SER A 78 0.04 12.10 -15.00
C SER A 78 1.30 12.01 -14.13
N GLU A 79 1.64 10.79 -13.70
CA GLU A 79 2.78 10.46 -12.84
C GLU A 79 4.11 10.91 -13.44
N ALA A 80 4.28 10.83 -14.76
CA ALA A 80 5.50 11.29 -15.42
C ALA A 80 5.72 12.81 -15.24
N ALA A 81 4.64 13.60 -15.30
CA ALA A 81 4.69 15.04 -15.10
C ALA A 81 5.00 15.41 -13.64
N PHE A 82 4.43 14.68 -12.67
CA PHE A 82 4.74 14.89 -11.25
C PHE A 82 6.18 14.49 -10.94
N PHE A 83 6.63 13.33 -11.45
CA PHE A 83 8.00 12.86 -11.28
C PHE A 83 9.04 13.83 -11.84
N ALA A 84 8.78 14.46 -12.99
CA ALA A 84 9.68 15.45 -13.58
C ALA A 84 9.92 16.69 -12.69
N LEU A 85 9.05 16.93 -11.70
CA LEU A 85 9.17 18.04 -10.74
C LEU A 85 9.86 17.62 -9.44
N ILE A 86 10.15 16.33 -9.27
CA ILE A 86 10.77 15.79 -8.06
C ILE A 86 12.28 15.99 -8.11
N ASP A 87 12.81 16.56 -7.04
CA ASP A 87 14.25 16.57 -6.77
C ASP A 87 14.60 15.35 -5.91
N PRO A 88 15.51 14.45 -6.36
CA PRO A 88 15.92 13.28 -5.60
C PRO A 88 16.64 13.63 -4.29
N GLU A 89 17.15 14.86 -4.13
CA GLU A 89 17.81 15.31 -2.90
C GLU A 89 16.81 15.77 -1.82
N TRP A 90 15.51 15.78 -2.12
CA TRP A 90 14.51 16.16 -1.12
C TRP A 90 14.44 15.14 0.02
N PRO A 91 14.41 15.58 1.29
CA PRO A 91 14.33 14.69 2.44
C PRO A 91 13.11 13.75 2.42
N MET A 92 12.01 14.15 1.77
CA MET A 92 10.82 13.31 1.69
C MET A 92 10.99 12.07 0.80
N ILE A 93 12.02 12.02 -0.06
CA ILE A 93 12.28 10.87 -0.92
C ILE A 93 12.69 9.67 -0.06
N GLU A 94 13.48 9.89 0.99
CA GLU A 94 13.82 8.84 1.95
C GLU A 94 12.56 8.27 2.62
N GLU A 95 11.63 9.14 3.03
CA GLU A 95 10.35 8.70 3.62
C GLU A 95 9.54 7.87 2.61
N ILE A 96 9.47 8.27 1.34
CA ILE A 96 8.77 7.51 0.28
C ILE A 96 9.39 6.12 0.10
N CYS A 97 10.72 6.01 0.08
CA CYS A 97 11.42 4.73 0.00
C CYS A 97 11.10 3.82 1.19
N LEU A 98 11.10 4.37 2.42
CA LEU A 98 10.72 3.63 3.61
C LEU A 98 9.27 3.16 3.57
N LEU A 99 8.36 3.97 3.02
CA LEU A 99 6.96 3.60 2.83
C LEU A 99 6.79 2.48 1.80
N SER A 100 7.52 2.51 0.68
CA SER A 100 7.47 1.43 -0.30
C SER A 100 7.98 0.12 0.27
N ASP A 101 9.10 0.15 0.99
CA ASP A 101 9.69 -1.05 1.59
C ASP A 101 8.77 -1.64 2.67
N GLY A 102 8.25 -0.79 3.57
CA GLY A 102 7.32 -1.22 4.60
C GLY A 102 6.00 -1.76 4.04
N LEU A 103 5.50 -1.19 2.94
CA LEU A 103 4.30 -1.70 2.28
C LEU A 103 4.55 -3.09 1.66
N LEU A 104 5.71 -3.30 1.04
CA LEU A 104 6.09 -4.60 0.48
C LEU A 104 6.23 -5.66 1.59
N GLU A 105 6.85 -5.31 2.72
CA GLU A 105 6.98 -6.19 3.88
C GLU A 105 5.60 -6.58 4.45
N ALA A 106 4.70 -5.61 4.57
CA ALA A 106 3.34 -5.88 5.06
C ALA A 106 2.54 -6.77 4.09
N LEU A 107 2.70 -6.58 2.77
CA LEU A 107 2.08 -7.42 1.74
C LEU A 107 2.63 -8.85 1.75
N THR A 108 3.95 -9.00 1.83
CA THR A 108 4.59 -10.33 1.86
C THR A 108 4.23 -11.09 3.12
N THR A 109 4.14 -10.42 4.26
CA THR A 109 3.65 -10.98 5.52
C THR A 109 2.20 -11.46 5.37
N HIS A 110 1.32 -10.62 4.82
CA HIS A 110 -0.07 -10.98 4.53
C HIS A 110 -0.19 -12.24 3.65
N ASP A 111 0.57 -12.29 2.55
CA ASP A 111 0.53 -13.41 1.61
C ASP A 111 1.06 -14.71 2.25
N ALA A 112 2.09 -14.62 3.09
CA ALA A 112 2.62 -15.75 3.84
C ALA A 112 1.62 -16.29 4.88
N GLU A 113 0.99 -15.42 5.67
CA GLU A 113 -0.03 -15.81 6.65
C GLU A 113 -1.27 -16.41 5.98
N ASN A 114 -1.69 -15.83 4.85
CA ASN A 114 -2.81 -16.33 4.06
C ASN A 114 -2.53 -17.74 3.49
N ALA A 115 -1.30 -17.98 2.99
CA ALA A 115 -0.88 -19.31 2.52
C ALA A 115 -0.87 -20.35 3.65
N GLN A 116 -0.39 -19.97 4.84
CA GLN A 116 -0.39 -20.85 6.02
C GLN A 116 -1.82 -21.18 6.49
N ALA A 117 -2.75 -20.22 6.43
CA ALA A 117 -4.15 -20.44 6.76
C ALA A 117 -4.81 -21.47 5.82
N MET A 118 -4.56 -21.37 4.50
CA MET A 118 -5.06 -22.33 3.52
C MET A 118 -4.48 -23.74 3.70
N GLY A 119 -3.19 -23.85 4.07
CA GLY A 119 -2.53 -25.14 4.32
C GLY A 119 -3.07 -25.86 5.56
N LYS A 120 -3.49 -25.13 6.60
CA LYS A 120 -4.09 -25.71 7.82
C LYS A 120 -5.51 -26.25 7.58
N THR A 121 -6.28 -25.65 6.67
CA THR A 121 -7.66 -26.10 6.36
C THR A 121 -7.71 -27.40 5.55
N ALA A 122 -6.64 -27.77 4.84
CA ALA A 122 -6.61 -28.97 3.98
C ALA A 122 -6.28 -30.28 4.72
N ILE A 123 -5.96 -30.23 6.02
CA ILE A 123 -5.49 -31.40 6.81
C ILE A 123 -6.49 -31.79 7.93
N GLN A 124 -7.66 -31.15 7.98
CA GLN A 124 -8.78 -31.54 8.87
C GLN A 124 -9.95 -32.09 8.05
#